data_AF-G5QZG5-F1
#
_entry.id   AF-G5QZG5-F1
#
_cell.length_a   1.000
_cell.length_b   1.000
_cell.length_c   1.000
_cell.angle_alpha   90.00
_cell.angle_beta   90.00
_cell.angle_gamma   90.00
#
_symmetry.space_group_name_H-M   'P 1'
#
loop_
_entity.id
_entity.type
_entity.pdbx_description
1 polymer ?
#
loop_
_entity_poly.entity_id
_entity_poly.type
_entity_poly.pdbx_seq_one_letter_code
_entity_poly.pdbx_strand_id
1 'polypeptide(L)' 'MKLTILRLEHFSAQDQIDLGKIWPEYSASSLSVDETHRIYA' A
#
# COMPACT_ATOMS: atom_id res chain seq x y z
N MET A 1 6.65 7.38 20.59
CA MET A 1 7.07 7.19 19.19
C MET A 1 6.10 7.95 18.30
N LYS A 2 6.57 8.62 17.24
CA LYS A 2 5.71 9.40 16.35
C LYS A 2 5.23 8.53 15.20
N LEU A 3 3.92 8.55 14.92
CA LEU A 3 3.35 7.93 13.74
C LEU A 3 3.47 8.92 12.57
N THR A 4 3.95 8.42 11.43
CA THR A 4 3.99 9.15 10.16
C THR A 4 3.15 8.37 9.18
N ILE A 5 2.20 9.04 8.53
CA ILE A 5 1.33 8.44 7.53
C ILE A 5 1.63 9.09 6.18
N LEU A 6 1.82 8.29 5.15
CA LEU A 6 2.14 8.70 3.79
C LEU A 6 1.01 8.28 2.84
N ARG A 7 0.74 9.10 1.81
CA ARG A 7 -0.07 8.66 0.67
C ARG A 7 0.84 7.86 -0.25
N LEU A 8 0.50 6.61 -0.52
CA LEU A 8 1.24 5.79 -1.47
C LEU A 8 0.72 6.06 -2.88
N GLU A 9 1.57 6.67 -3.72
CA GLU A 9 1.28 6.92 -5.14
C GLU A 9 1.95 5.86 -6.06
N HIS A 10 3.02 5.25 -5.57
CA HIS A 10 3.72 4.14 -6.19
C HIS A 10 4.11 3.12 -5.11
N PHE A 11 4.20 1.84 -5.51
CA PHE A 11 4.61 0.76 -4.61
C PHE A 11 5.99 0.25 -5.02
N SER A 12 6.94 0.34 -4.10
CA SER A 12 8.19 -0.40 -4.23
C SER A 12 7.94 -1.91 -4.06
N ALA A 13 8.95 -2.72 -4.38
CA ALA A 13 8.90 -4.16 -4.12
C ALA A 13 8.69 -4.48 -2.62
N GLN A 14 9.25 -3.65 -1.72
CA GLN A 14 9.10 -3.83 -0.28
C GLN A 14 7.68 -3.47 0.18
N ASP A 15 7.11 -2.38 -0.35
CA ASP A 15 5.73 -1.98 -0.03
C ASP A 15 4.75 -3.09 -0.43
N GLN A 16 4.93 -3.70 -1.60
CA GLN A 16 4.08 -4.82 -2.04
C GLN A 16 4.15 -6.03 -1.09
N ILE A 17 5.35 -6.35 -0.60
CA ILE A 17 5.54 -7.43 0.37
C ILE A 17 4.86 -7.10 1.71
N ASP A 18 5.06 -5.88 2.20
CA ASP A 18 4.54 -5.48 3.51
C ASP A 18 3.02 -5.30 3.49
N LEU A 19 2.46 -4.72 2.42
CA LEU A 19 1.01 -4.65 2.21
C LEU A 19 0.40 -6.04 2.06
N GLY A 20 1.09 -6.99 1.40
CA GLY A 20 0.64 -8.39 1.31
C GLY A 20 0.64 -9.13 2.65
N LYS A 21 1.46 -8.70 3.62
CA LYS A 21 1.38 -9.22 5.01
C LYS A 21 0.19 -8.64 5.77
N ILE A 22 -0.17 -7.38 5.51
CA ILE A 22 -1.29 -6.69 6.15
C ILE A 22 -2.62 -7.19 5.61
N TRP A 23 -2.72 -7.34 4.28
CA TRP A 23 -3.90 -7.81 3.58
C TRP A 23 -3.60 -9.02 2.68
N PRO A 24 -3.44 -10.21 3.29
CA PRO A 24 -3.08 -11.44 2.56
C PRO A 24 -4.13 -11.88 1.53
N GLU A 25 -5.37 -11.40 1.64
CA GLU A 25 -6.48 -11.72 0.74
C GLU A 25 -6.41 -10.99 -0.62
N TYR A 26 -5.63 -9.92 -0.74
CA TYR A 26 -5.45 -9.19 -2.00
C TYR A 26 -4.08 -9.48 -2.61
N SER A 27 -4.03 -9.75 -3.92
CA SER A 27 -2.74 -9.84 -4.60
C SER A 27 -2.12 -8.44 -4.72
N ALA A 28 -0.81 -8.32 -4.53
CA ALA A 28 -0.11 -7.04 -4.73
C ALA A 28 -0.36 -6.41 -6.10
N SER A 29 -0.57 -7.24 -7.13
CA SER A 29 -0.91 -6.81 -8.50
C SER A 29 -2.33 -6.26 -8.64
N SER A 30 -3.24 -6.54 -7.71
CA SER A 30 -4.60 -6.01 -7.69
C SER A 30 -4.70 -4.63 -7.05
N LEU A 31 -3.63 -4.18 -6.37
CA LEU A 31 -3.55 -2.87 -5.76
C LEU A 31 -3.20 -1.82 -6.82
N SER A 32 -4.23 -1.13 -7.32
CA SER A 32 -4.10 0.06 -8.16
C SER A 32 -4.56 1.28 -7.37
N VAL A 33 -3.79 2.36 -7.47
CA VAL A 33 -4.11 3.63 -6.83
C VAL A 33 -4.23 4.73 -7.87
N ASP A 34 -5.18 5.62 -7.66
CA ASP A 34 -5.43 6.79 -8.49
C ASP A 34 -5.93 7.96 -7.61
N GLU A 35 -6.57 8.96 -8.21
CA GLU A 35 -7.12 10.08 -7.44
C GLU A 35 -8.35 9.71 -6.61
N THR A 36 -9.04 8.62 -6.93
CA THR A 36 -10.23 8.10 -6.25
C THR A 36 -9.87 6.95 -5.29
N HIS A 37 -8.98 6.04 -5.70
CA HIS A 37 -8.52 4.87 -4.95
C HIS A 37 -7.19 5.18 -4.28
N ARG A 38 -7.21 5.42 -2.97
CA ARG A 38 -6.03 5.90 -2.22
C ARG A 38 -5.68 4.96 -1.08
N ILE A 39 -4.38 4.72 -0.91
CA ILE A 39 -3.83 3.97 0.22
C ILE A 39 -2.95 4.89 1.04
N TYR A 40 -3.13 4.84 2.36
CA TYR A 40 -2.36 5.57 3.34
C TYR A 40 -1.73 4.59 4.32
N ALA A 41 -0.41 4.65 4.47
CA ALA A 41 0.37 3.76 5.32
C ALA A 41 1.46 4.53 6.08
#